data_AF-A0A5A5TI52-F1
#
_entry.id   AF-A0A5A5TI52-F1
#
_cell.length_a   1.000
_cell.length_b   1.000
_cell.length_c   1.000
_cell.angle_alpha   90.00
_cell.angle_beta   90.00
_cell.angle_gamma   90.00
#
_symmetry.space_group_name_H-M   'P 1'
#
loop_
_entity.id
_entity.type
_entity.pdbx_description
1 polymer ?
#
loop_
_entity_poly.entity_id
_entity_poly.type
_entity_poly.pdbx_seq_one_letter_code
_entity_poly.pdbx_strand_id
1 'polypeptide(L)'
;MTIHTLVPSTTRGRYALDRPDGADISSGQYIRIQCGCRWIAGSVEMARASAQRLVHGTVATDNTNAVIPVVSAYYFTSEADVYGLCVGQKVQVP
;
A
#
# COMPACT_ATOMS: atom_id res chain seq x y z
N MET A 1 -10.16 -15.46 -3.34
CA MET A 1 -10.28 -14.00 -3.18
C MET A 1 -10.96 -13.67 -1.87
N THR A 2 -10.17 -13.12 -0.96
CA THR A 2 -10.57 -12.82 0.42
C THR A 2 -10.47 -11.31 0.66
N ILE A 3 -11.44 -10.77 1.40
CA ILE A 3 -11.47 -9.35 1.77
C ILE A 3 -10.76 -9.18 3.10
N HIS A 4 -9.82 -8.25 3.13
CA HIS A 4 -9.00 -7.90 4.29
C HIS A 4 -9.06 -6.41 4.57
N THR A 5 -8.60 -6.02 5.76
CA THR A 5 -8.42 -4.63 6.19
C THR A 5 -6.95 -4.31 6.27
N LEU A 6 -6.49 -3.22 5.67
CA LEU A 6 -5.11 -2.77 5.83
C LEU A 6 -4.91 -2.21 7.24
N VAL A 7 -3.87 -2.69 7.91
CA VAL A 7 -3.43 -2.18 9.21
C VAL A 7 -1.91 -1.95 9.20
N PRO A 8 -1.37 -1.12 10.10
CA PRO A 8 0.09 -1.01 10.25
C PRO A 8 0.68 -2.36 10.64
N SER A 9 1.71 -2.80 9.92
CA SER A 9 2.42 -4.03 10.22
C SER A 9 3.40 -3.85 11.38
N THR A 10 3.71 -4.95 12.08
CA THR A 10 4.88 -5.06 12.95
C THR A 10 6.19 -4.95 12.16
N THR A 11 6.17 -5.27 10.87
CA THR A 11 7.28 -4.97 9.96
C THR A 11 7.27 -3.48 9.64
N ARG A 12 8.32 -2.77 10.10
CA ARG A 12 8.40 -1.31 10.00
C ARG A 12 8.17 -0.82 8.57
N GLY A 13 7.26 0.16 8.43
CA GLY A 13 6.95 0.82 7.17
C GLY A 13 6.01 0.05 6.24
N ARG A 14 5.46 -1.10 6.64
CA ARG A 14 4.57 -1.93 5.82
C ARG A 14 3.13 -1.97 6.32
N TYR A 15 2.24 -2.31 5.40
CA TYR A 15 0.86 -2.66 5.71
C TYR A 15 0.74 -4.18 5.86
N ALA A 16 -0.05 -4.61 6.84
CA ALA A 16 -0.45 -6.00 7.04
C ALA A 16 -1.96 -6.18 6.81
N LEU A 17 -2.38 -7.42 6.59
CA LEU A 17 -3.78 -7.81 6.41
C LEU A 17 -4.41 -8.18 7.76
N ASP A 18 -5.49 -7.47 8.12
CA ASP A 18 -6.38 -7.62 9.29
C ASP A 18 -5.75 -7.45 10.68
N ARG A 19 -4.49 -7.83 10.89
CA ARG A 19 -3.77 -7.73 12.16
C ARG A 19 -2.33 -7.26 11.93
N PRO A 20 -1.70 -6.57 12.90
CA PRO A 20 -0.34 -6.05 12.73
C PRO A 20 0.72 -7.13 12.45
N ASP A 21 0.53 -8.35 12.97
CA ASP A 21 1.39 -9.52 12.74
C ASP A 21 0.90 -10.41 11.58
N GLY A 22 -0.10 -9.94 10.82
CA GLY A 22 -0.63 -10.62 9.66
C GLY A 22 0.30 -10.61 8.45
N ALA A 23 -0.19 -11.13 7.33
CA ALA A 23 0.57 -11.11 6.09
C ALA A 23 0.78 -9.67 5.60
N ASP A 24 2.02 -9.32 5.24
CA ASP A 24 2.34 -8.02 4.67
C ASP A 24 1.91 -7.93 3.20
N ILE A 25 1.41 -6.75 2.79
CA ILE A 25 1.34 -6.44 1.36
C ILE A 25 2.73 -6.04 0.86
N SER A 26 3.01 -6.38 -0.40
CA SER A 26 4.31 -6.15 -1.02
C SER A 26 4.20 -5.35 -2.32
N SER A 27 5.26 -4.61 -2.66
CA SER A 27 5.37 -3.95 -3.97
C SER A 27 5.22 -4.98 -5.10
N GLY A 28 4.50 -4.61 -6.16
CA GLY A 28 4.14 -5.48 -7.28
C GLY A 28 2.95 -6.42 -7.01
N GLN A 29 2.41 -6.47 -5.80
CA GLN A 29 1.28 -7.34 -5.50
C GLN A 29 -0.02 -6.81 -6.11
N TYR A 30 -0.67 -7.64 -6.92
CA TYR A 30 -1.96 -7.32 -7.54
C TYR A 30 -3.10 -7.53 -6.54
N ILE A 31 -3.85 -6.47 -6.26
CA ILE A 31 -4.98 -6.46 -5.32
C ILE A 31 -6.14 -5.66 -5.91
N ARG A 32 -7.29 -5.67 -5.20
CA ARG A 32 -8.31 -4.63 -5.39
C ARG A 32 -8.46 -3.79 -4.15
N ILE A 33 -8.61 -2.48 -4.30
CA ILE A 33 -8.93 -1.58 -3.19
C ILE A 33 -10.40 -1.16 -3.25
N GLN A 34 -11.01 -0.96 -2.08
CA GLN A 34 -12.34 -0.37 -2.00
C GLN A 34 -12.23 1.16 -2.00
N CYS A 35 -12.84 1.80 -2.99
CA CYS A 35 -12.99 3.25 -3.08
C CYS A 35 -14.49 3.57 -3.18
N GLY A 36 -15.07 4.06 -2.07
CA GLY A 36 -16.51 4.19 -1.93
C GLY A 36 -17.20 2.83 -2.07
N CYS A 37 -18.13 2.70 -3.01
CA CYS A 37 -18.85 1.47 -3.30
C CYS A 37 -18.22 0.62 -4.44
N ARG A 38 -17.03 0.98 -4.92
CA ARG A 38 -16.37 0.32 -6.06
C ARG A 38 -15.10 -0.40 -5.62
N TRP A 39 -14.82 -1.51 -6.30
CA TRP A 39 -13.56 -2.22 -6.21
C TRP A 39 -12.72 -1.87 -7.43
N ILE A 40 -11.53 -1.33 -7.20
CA ILE A 40 -10.59 -0.93 -8.25
C ILE A 40 -9.43 -1.89 -8.23
N ALA A 41 -9.12 -2.51 -9.37
CA ALA A 41 -8.04 -3.49 -9.50
C ALA A 41 -6.74 -2.83 -9.94
N GLY A 42 -5.61 -3.35 -9.46
CA GLY A 42 -4.31 -2.73 -9.67
C GLY A 42 -3.23 -3.33 -8.79
N SER A 43 -2.09 -2.65 -8.71
CA SER A 43 -0.90 -3.12 -8.00
C SER A 43 -0.51 -2.20 -6.86
N VAL A 44 0.01 -2.80 -5.80
CA VAL A 44 0.67 -2.06 -4.71
C VAL A 44 2.08 -1.70 -5.14
N GLU A 45 2.51 -0.47 -4.89
CA GLU A 45 3.87 -0.03 -5.13
C GLU A 45 4.45 0.71 -3.93
N MET A 46 5.74 0.49 -3.69
CA MET A 46 6.49 1.20 -2.64
C MET A 46 7.20 2.42 -3.25
N ALA A 47 7.06 3.58 -2.62
CA ALA A 47 7.79 4.78 -3.01
C ALA A 47 9.29 4.62 -2.73
N ARG A 48 10.11 4.71 -3.78
CA ARG A 48 11.59 4.64 -3.72
C ARG A 48 12.17 5.94 -4.27
N ALA A 49 13.30 6.44 -3.77
CA ALA A 49 13.81 7.72 -4.27
C ALA A 49 14.36 7.60 -5.70
N SER A 50 14.74 6.38 -6.12
CA SER A 50 15.08 6.04 -7.50
C SER A 50 13.85 5.78 -8.39
N ALA A 51 12.62 5.87 -7.88
CA ALA A 51 11.44 5.70 -8.70
C ALA A 51 11.36 6.84 -9.73
N GLN A 52 11.27 6.49 -11.02
CA GLN A 52 11.15 7.45 -12.12
C GLN A 52 9.92 8.35 -12.00
N ARG A 53 8.94 7.97 -11.16
CA ARG A 53 7.71 8.72 -10.92
C ARG A 53 7.39 8.70 -9.43
N LEU A 54 7.86 9.73 -8.71
CA LEU A 54 7.40 9.99 -7.34
C LEU A 54 5.95 10.46 -7.40
N VAL A 55 5.07 9.75 -6.69
CA VAL A 55 3.65 10.08 -6.63
C VAL A 55 3.47 11.16 -5.57
N HIS A 56 2.72 12.22 -5.90
CA HIS A 56 2.46 13.32 -4.97
C HIS A 56 1.84 12.78 -3.67
N GLY A 57 2.37 13.19 -2.51
CA GLY A 57 1.92 12.71 -1.19
C GLY A 57 2.59 11.43 -0.69
N THR A 58 3.50 10.83 -1.48
CA THR A 58 4.37 9.74 -1.01
C THR A 58 5.71 10.28 -0.51
N VAL A 59 6.27 9.62 0.50
CA VAL A 59 7.61 9.89 1.02
C VAL A 59 8.50 8.75 0.57
N ALA A 60 9.38 9.06 -0.40
CA ALA A 60 10.43 8.15 -0.80
C ALA A 60 11.60 8.21 0.19
N THR A 61 12.18 7.05 0.48
CA THR A 61 13.48 6.98 1.13
C THR A 61 14.32 5.88 0.56
N ASP A 62 15.62 6.10 0.57
CA ASP A 62 16.63 5.10 0.27
C ASP A 62 17.12 4.41 1.56
N ASN A 63 16.69 4.91 2.72
CA ASN A 63 17.09 4.43 4.03
C ASN A 63 15.96 3.66 4.70
N THR A 64 16.05 2.33 4.68
CA THR A 64 15.11 1.42 5.36
C THR A 64 15.05 1.61 6.89
N ASN A 65 16.01 2.31 7.49
CA ASN A 65 16.03 2.63 8.92
C ASN A 65 15.31 3.94 9.27
N ALA A 66 14.99 4.79 8.28
CA ALA A 66 14.23 6.01 8.52
C ALA A 66 12.80 5.64 8.95
N VAL A 67 12.32 6.25 10.04
CA VAL A 67 10.95 6.04 10.51
C VAL A 67 10.01 6.81 9.57
N ILE A 68 9.42 6.10 8.61
CA ILE A 68 8.45 6.68 7.68
C ILE A 68 7.06 6.19 8.03
N PRO A 69 6.06 7.09 8.11
CA PRO A 69 4.68 6.67 8.25
C PRO A 69 4.30 5.71 7.13
N VAL A 70 3.73 4.54 7.47
CA VAL A 70 3.31 3.53 6.48
C VAL A 70 2.41 4.12 5.37
N VAL A 71 1.58 5.09 5.74
CA VAL A 71 0.67 5.85 4.86
C VAL A 71 1.37 6.63 3.75
N SER A 72 2.67 6.87 3.89
CA SER A 72 3.47 7.63 2.93
C SER A 72 4.41 6.75 2.12
N ALA A 73 4.62 5.49 2.50
CA ALA A 73 5.60 4.60 1.88
C ALA A 73 5.01 3.75 0.75
N TYR A 74 3.69 3.54 0.74
CA TYR A 74 3.00 2.70 -0.25
C TYR A 74 1.86 3.46 -0.95
N TYR A 75 1.73 3.22 -2.25
CA TYR A 75 0.62 3.68 -3.07
C TYR A 75 0.06 2.53 -3.90
N PHE A 76 -1.12 2.73 -4.46
CA PHE A 76 -1.79 1.77 -5.32
C PHE A 76 -1.92 2.35 -6.72
N THR A 77 -1.51 1.60 -7.73
CA THR A 77 -1.62 1.97 -9.14
C THR A 77 -2.71 1.15 -9.81
N SER A 78 -3.62 1.83 -10.47
CA SER A 78 -4.56 1.24 -11.43
C SER A 78 -4.11 1.58 -12.85
N GLU A 79 -4.85 1.12 -13.86
CA GLU A 79 -4.56 1.45 -15.26
C GLU A 79 -4.61 2.97 -15.55
N ALA A 80 -5.46 3.71 -14.84
CA ALA A 80 -5.69 5.14 -15.11
C ALA A 80 -5.14 6.07 -14.02
N ASP A 81 -5.21 5.64 -12.77
CA ASP A 81 -5.03 6.51 -11.60
C ASP A 81 -4.08 5.91 -10.56
N VAL A 82 -3.57 6.81 -9.71
CA VAL A 82 -2.78 6.46 -8.53
C VAL A 82 -3.52 6.87 -7.26
N TYR A 83 -3.55 5.97 -6.30
CA TYR A 83 -4.27 6.12 -5.04
C TYR A 83 -3.31 6.00 -3.86
N GLY A 84 -3.47 6.84 -2.85
CA GLY A 84 -2.83 6.62 -1.55
C GLY A 84 -3.48 5.43 -0.85
N LEU A 85 -2.66 4.58 -0.23
CA LEU A 85 -3.16 3.53 0.66
C LEU A 85 -3.29 4.08 2.08
N CYS A 86 -4.34 3.67 2.79
CA CYS A 86 -4.58 4.12 4.17
C CYS A 86 -4.95 2.97 5.12
N VAL A 87 -4.67 3.18 6.41
CA VAL A 87 -5.09 2.29 7.48
C VAL A 87 -6.62 2.22 7.53
N GLY A 88 -7.17 1.01 7.67
CA GLY A 88 -8.60 0.74 7.67
C GLY A 88 -9.19 0.49 6.28
N GLN A 89 -8.42 0.70 5.20
CA GLN A 89 -8.90 0.46 3.84
C GLN A 89 -9.17 -1.03 3.62
N LYS A 90 -10.29 -1.34 2.96
CA LYS A 90 -10.60 -2.71 2.56
C LYS A 90 -9.89 -3.05 1.25
N VAL A 91 -9.29 -4.23 1.23
CA VAL A 91 -8.60 -4.77 0.06
C VAL A 91 -9.06 -6.18 -0.23
N GLN A 92 -9.05 -6.58 -1.49
CA GLN A 92 -9.31 -7.94 -1.93
C GLN A 92 -8.02 -8.53 -2.49
N VAL A 93 -7.54 -9.60 -1.87
CA VAL A 93 -6.33 -10.32 -2.28
C VAL A 93 -6.75 -11.66 -2.91
N PRO A 94 -6.07 -12.13 -3.98
CA PRO A 94 -6.36 -13.41 -4.64
C PRO A 94 -6.50 -14.59 -3.68
#